data_AF-A0A7C6RRJ1-F1
#
_entry.id   AF-A0A7C6RRJ1-F1
#
_cell.length_a   1.000
_cell.length_b   1.000
_cell.length_c   1.000
_cell.angle_alpha   90.00
_cell.angle_beta   90.00
_cell.angle_gamma   90.00
#
_symmetry.space_group_name_H-M   'P 1'
#
loop_
_entity.id
_entity.type
_entity.pdbx_description
1 polymer ?
#
loop_
_entity_poly.entity_id
_entity_poly.type
_entity_poly.pdbx_seq_one_letter_code
_entity_poly.pdbx_strand_id
1 'polypeptide(L)'
;MNNIYNEEICLNKISCYLSEGNDDLKNIIDTILSIRSKTAIYELMFLYINNIKGERLLDLWNSCDENINIFFRTIRVLRYGIYSSDEIERNFSLGCKVPFIDSKYDPEGTPKYDEIFKYNDPLWEEYCIIQKKSHDIKIKKLIESDFSTLKNKRY
;
A
#
# COMPACT_ATOMS: atom_id res chain seq x y z
N MET A 1 -8.74 -33.50 -9.07
CA MET A 1 -9.68 -32.66 -8.29
C MET A 1 -9.09 -32.09 -6.98
N ASN A 2 -7.84 -32.37 -6.58
CA ASN A 2 -7.29 -31.88 -5.30
C ASN A 2 -6.70 -30.46 -5.31
N ASN A 3 -6.39 -29.86 -6.47
CA ASN A 3 -5.66 -28.59 -6.51
C ASN A 3 -6.53 -27.36 -6.19
N ILE A 4 -7.77 -27.35 -6.68
CA ILE A 4 -8.69 -26.20 -6.53
C ILE A 4 -9.11 -26.03 -5.06
N TYR A 5 -9.40 -27.14 -4.38
CA TYR A 5 -9.78 -27.15 -2.96
C TYR A 5 -8.65 -26.65 -2.05
N ASN A 6 -7.41 -27.03 -2.34
CA ASN A 6 -6.24 -26.57 -1.60
C ASN A 6 -5.97 -25.07 -1.81
N GLU A 7 -6.18 -24.56 -3.03
CA GLU A 7 -6.03 -23.15 -3.35
C GLU A 7 -7.07 -22.31 -2.59
N GLU A 8 -8.34 -22.71 -2.61
CA GLU A 8 -9.42 -22.01 -1.92
C GLU A 8 -9.20 -21.94 -0.40
N ILE A 9 -8.72 -23.02 0.22
CA ILE A 9 -8.34 -23.03 1.63
C ILE A 9 -7.20 -22.03 1.90
N CYS A 10 -6.18 -21.99 1.03
CA CYS A 10 -5.06 -21.07 1.19
C CYS A 10 -5.50 -19.61 1.06
N LEU A 11 -6.34 -19.27 0.07
CA LEU A 11 -6.83 -17.91 -0.13
C LEU A 11 -7.71 -17.45 1.05
N ASN A 12 -8.56 -18.33 1.59
CA ASN A 12 -9.36 -18.02 2.76
C ASN A 12 -8.49 -17.76 4.00
N LYS A 13 -7.42 -18.56 4.20
CA LYS A 13 -6.45 -18.32 5.29
C LYS A 13 -5.75 -16.97 5.15
N ILE A 14 -5.36 -16.58 3.93
CA ILE A 14 -4.76 -15.26 3.67
C ILE A 14 -5.76 -14.16 4.01
N SER A 15 -7.01 -14.28 3.55
CA SER A 15 -8.06 -13.29 3.84
C SER A 15 -8.31 -13.12 5.35
N CYS A 16 -8.50 -14.22 6.07
CA CYS A 16 -8.70 -14.20 7.53
C CYS A 16 -7.49 -13.63 8.28
N TYR A 17 -6.27 -13.97 7.84
CA TYR A 17 -5.05 -13.46 8.48
C TYR A 17 -4.87 -11.95 8.26
N LEU A 18 -5.03 -11.49 7.01
CA LEU A 18 -4.83 -10.10 6.65
C LEU A 18 -5.92 -9.18 7.23
N SER A 19 -7.13 -9.69 7.40
CA SER A 19 -8.23 -8.92 7.99
C SER A 19 -8.11 -8.74 9.50
N GLU A 20 -7.41 -9.63 10.23
CA GLU A 20 -7.34 -9.65 11.69
C GLU A 20 -8.70 -9.53 12.40
N GLY A 21 -9.74 -10.14 11.82
CA GLY A 21 -11.11 -10.09 12.37
C GLY A 21 -11.87 -8.79 12.07
N ASN A 22 -11.34 -7.91 11.23
CA ASN A 22 -12.08 -6.77 10.68
C ASN A 22 -12.90 -7.22 9.45
N ASP A 23 -14.22 -7.27 9.59
CA ASP A 23 -15.13 -7.76 8.55
C ASP A 23 -15.15 -6.87 7.29
N ASP A 24 -15.05 -5.54 7.43
CA ASP A 24 -15.00 -4.62 6.30
C ASP A 24 -13.73 -4.84 5.47
N LEU A 25 -12.58 -4.97 6.16
CA LEU A 25 -11.32 -5.28 5.53
C LEU A 25 -11.34 -6.67 4.88
N LYS A 26 -11.97 -7.66 5.54
CA LYS A 26 -12.16 -8.99 4.97
C LYS A 26 -12.94 -8.92 3.66
N ASN A 27 -14.03 -8.16 3.60
CA ASN A 27 -14.82 -7.97 2.38
C ASN A 27 -14.00 -7.33 1.25
N ILE A 28 -13.13 -6.36 1.58
CA ILE A 28 -12.20 -5.75 0.61
C ILE A 28 -11.22 -6.81 0.07
N ILE A 29 -10.59 -7.60 0.94
CA ILE A 29 -9.64 -8.64 0.54
C ILE A 29 -10.31 -9.73 -0.29
N ASP A 30 -11.50 -10.18 0.10
CA ASP A 30 -12.27 -11.18 -0.64
C ASP A 30 -12.66 -10.64 -2.03
N THR A 31 -12.99 -9.35 -2.13
CA THR A 31 -13.24 -8.67 -3.42
C THR A 31 -11.98 -8.66 -4.28
N ILE A 32 -10.81 -8.34 -3.70
CA ILE A 32 -9.51 -8.39 -4.39
C ILE A 32 -9.22 -9.81 -4.91
N LEU A 33 -9.45 -10.83 -4.09
CA LEU A 33 -9.25 -12.24 -4.42
C LEU A 33 -10.23 -12.74 -5.50
N SER A 34 -11.44 -12.18 -5.57
CA SER A 34 -12.45 -12.53 -6.56
C SER A 34 -12.03 -12.21 -8.01
N ILE A 35 -11.09 -11.27 -8.19
CA ILE A 35 -10.52 -10.92 -9.50
C ILE A 35 -9.71 -12.09 -10.08
N ARG A 36 -9.29 -13.04 -9.23
CA ARG A 36 -8.53 -14.27 -9.61
C ARG A 36 -7.30 -13.99 -10.49
N SER A 37 -6.72 -12.79 -10.38
CA SER A 37 -5.49 -12.45 -11.09
C SER A 37 -4.27 -12.90 -10.28
N LYS A 38 -3.25 -13.43 -10.97
CA LYS A 38 -1.97 -13.76 -10.33
C LYS A 38 -1.37 -12.55 -9.61
N THR A 39 -1.54 -11.36 -10.20
CA THR A 39 -1.12 -10.10 -9.59
C THR A 39 -1.76 -9.90 -8.22
N ALA A 40 -3.09 -9.98 -8.10
CA ALA A 40 -3.78 -9.77 -6.84
C ALA A 40 -3.27 -10.73 -5.75
N ILE A 41 -3.08 -12.01 -6.11
CA ILE A 41 -2.54 -13.02 -5.18
C ILE A 41 -1.11 -12.64 -4.75
N TYR A 42 -0.23 -12.25 -5.66
CA TYR A 42 1.13 -11.86 -5.32
C TYR A 42 1.20 -10.62 -4.42
N GLU A 43 0.36 -9.61 -4.68
CA GLU A 43 0.33 -8.41 -3.84
C GLU A 43 -0.19 -8.74 -2.43
N LEU A 44 -1.23 -9.56 -2.29
CA LEU A 44 -1.72 -10.02 -0.98
C LEU A 44 -0.71 -10.91 -0.25
N MET A 45 0.01 -11.78 -0.97
CA MET A 45 1.09 -12.57 -0.39
C MET A 45 2.24 -11.71 0.13
N PHE A 46 2.59 -10.63 -0.58
CA PHE A 46 3.59 -9.68 -0.08
C PHE A 46 3.16 -9.06 1.25
N LEU A 47 1.90 -8.62 1.35
CA LEU A 47 1.35 -8.08 2.60
C LEU A 47 1.40 -9.11 3.74
N TYR A 48 1.03 -10.36 3.43
CA TYR A 48 1.09 -11.48 4.38
C TYR A 48 2.52 -11.70 4.90
N ILE A 49 3.51 -11.79 4.00
CA ILE A 49 4.91 -12.03 4.36
C ILE A 49 5.49 -10.88 5.20
N ASN A 50 5.08 -9.64 4.92
CA ASN A 50 5.56 -8.46 5.64
C ASN A 50 4.70 -8.09 6.86
N ASN A 51 3.75 -8.96 7.26
CA ASN A 51 2.89 -8.74 8.43
C ASN A 51 2.13 -7.40 8.36
N ILE A 52 1.74 -6.96 7.16
CA ILE A 52 0.90 -5.78 6.92
C ILE A 52 -0.56 -6.25 6.85
N LYS A 53 -1.28 -6.07 7.95
CA LYS A 53 -2.62 -6.63 8.18
C LYS A 53 -3.42 -5.73 9.12
N GLY A 54 -4.71 -6.02 9.30
CA GLY A 54 -5.59 -5.30 10.22
C GLY A 54 -5.60 -3.79 9.94
N GLU A 55 -5.45 -2.99 11.00
CA GLU A 55 -5.47 -1.53 10.92
C GLU A 55 -4.43 -0.96 9.94
N ARG A 56 -3.21 -1.52 9.90
CA ARG A 56 -2.16 -1.06 8.97
C ARG A 56 -2.55 -1.26 7.51
N LEU A 57 -3.17 -2.40 7.21
CA LEU A 57 -3.66 -2.70 5.87
C LEU A 57 -4.84 -1.80 5.50
N LEU A 58 -5.73 -1.53 6.45
CA LEU A 58 -6.84 -0.60 6.26
C LEU A 58 -6.35 0.84 6.03
N ASP A 59 -5.32 1.29 6.75
CA ASP A 59 -4.70 2.59 6.51
C ASP A 59 -4.05 2.67 5.14
N LEU A 60 -3.35 1.61 4.73
CA LEU A 60 -2.78 1.51 3.38
C LEU A 60 -3.88 1.60 2.31
N TRP A 61 -4.96 0.83 2.45
CA TRP A 61 -6.11 0.85 1.54
C TRP A 61 -6.73 2.24 1.44
N ASN A 62 -7.00 2.86 2.59
CA ASN A 62 -7.60 4.19 2.65
C ASN A 62 -6.68 5.28 2.09
N SER A 63 -5.36 5.13 2.20
CA SER A 63 -4.40 6.06 1.60
C SER A 63 -4.38 6.01 0.07
N CYS A 64 -5.02 4.99 -0.51
CA CYS A 64 -5.14 4.79 -1.96
C CYS A 64 -6.50 5.22 -2.51
N ASP A 65 -7.24 6.07 -1.79
CA ASP A 65 -8.58 6.55 -2.17
C ASP A 65 -9.56 5.40 -2.49
N GLU A 66 -9.41 4.26 -1.81
CA GLU A 66 -10.20 3.04 -2.04
C GLU A 66 -10.15 2.53 -3.50
N ASN A 67 -9.08 2.88 -4.22
CA ASN A 67 -8.88 2.48 -5.60
C ASN A 67 -7.89 1.29 -5.68
N ILE A 68 -8.38 0.15 -6.16
CA ILE A 68 -7.60 -1.09 -6.26
C ILE A 68 -6.33 -0.97 -7.12
N ASN A 69 -6.37 -0.15 -8.17
CA ASN A 69 -5.24 0.01 -9.07
C ASN A 69 -4.13 0.85 -8.42
N ILE A 70 -4.51 1.92 -7.70
CA ILE A 70 -3.60 2.71 -6.87
C ILE A 70 -3.01 1.82 -5.78
N PHE A 71 -3.86 1.04 -5.10
CA PHE A 71 -3.45 0.11 -4.05
C PHE A 71 -2.42 -0.93 -4.54
N PHE A 72 -2.66 -1.59 -5.67
CA PHE A 72 -1.68 -2.51 -6.25
C PHE A 72 -0.39 -1.82 -6.65
N ARG A 73 -0.47 -0.60 -7.21
CA ARG A 73 0.74 0.16 -7.56
C ARG A 73 1.54 0.56 -6.32
N THR A 74 0.86 0.94 -5.23
CA THR A 74 1.48 1.19 -3.93
C THR A 74 2.24 -0.03 -3.43
N ILE A 75 1.61 -1.22 -3.45
CA ILE A 75 2.26 -2.45 -2.99
C ILE A 75 3.49 -2.77 -3.84
N ARG A 76 3.44 -2.58 -5.16
CA ARG A 76 4.60 -2.79 -6.03
C ARG A 76 5.75 -1.83 -5.73
N VAL A 77 5.43 -0.58 -5.43
CA VAL A 77 6.45 0.41 -5.02
C VAL A 77 7.11 -0.04 -3.70
N LEU A 78 6.34 -0.52 -2.72
CA LEU A 78 6.88 -1.07 -1.48
C LEU A 78 7.77 -2.29 -1.75
N ARG A 79 7.31 -3.21 -2.62
CA ARG A 79 8.05 -4.41 -3.04
C ARG A 79 9.35 -4.10 -3.78
N TYR A 80 9.39 -2.99 -4.50
CA TYR A 80 10.59 -2.57 -5.22
C TYR A 80 11.74 -2.20 -4.27
N GLY A 81 11.44 -1.95 -3.00
CA GLY A 81 12.46 -1.75 -1.95
C GLY A 81 13.04 -0.34 -1.92
N ILE A 82 12.38 0.63 -2.55
CA ILE A 82 12.76 2.06 -2.46
C ILE A 82 12.53 2.62 -1.04
N TYR A 83 11.60 2.01 -0.30
CA TYR A 83 11.35 2.28 1.11
C TYR A 83 12.00 1.18 1.96
N SER A 84 12.76 1.58 2.98
CA SER A 84 13.27 0.63 3.97
C SER A 84 12.16 0.16 4.91
N SER A 85 12.36 -0.99 5.58
CA SER A 85 11.41 -1.48 6.58
C SER A 85 11.15 -0.46 7.68
N ASP A 86 12.19 0.26 8.13
CA ASP A 86 12.07 1.30 9.16
C ASP A 86 11.23 2.49 8.69
N GLU A 87 11.33 2.86 7.40
CA GLU A 87 10.52 3.94 6.82
C GLU A 87 9.04 3.54 6.74
N ILE A 88 8.76 2.30 6.35
CA ILE A 88 7.40 1.75 6.29
C ILE A 88 6.79 1.71 7.70
N GLU A 89 7.51 1.17 8.68
CA GLU A 89 7.04 1.07 10.07
C GLU A 89 6.85 2.45 10.71
N ARG A 90 7.77 3.39 10.45
CA ARG A 90 7.61 4.77 10.89
C ARG A 90 6.34 5.38 10.32
N ASN A 91 6.05 5.18 9.04
CA ASN A 91 4.86 5.73 8.40
C ASN A 91 3.57 5.26 9.08
N PHE A 92 3.44 3.95 9.32
CA PHE A 92 2.29 3.39 10.03
C PHE A 92 2.16 3.86 11.48
N SER A 93 3.22 4.44 12.05
CA SER A 93 3.24 4.93 13.43
C SER A 93 2.87 6.41 13.57
N LEU A 94 2.64 7.15 12.48
CA LEU A 94 2.45 8.62 12.50
C LEU A 94 1.09 9.09 13.04
N GLY A 95 0.20 8.18 13.44
CA GLY A 95 -1.15 8.52 13.93
C GLY A 95 -2.03 9.24 12.90
N CYS A 96 -1.58 9.34 11.64
CA CYS A 96 -2.32 9.90 10.52
C CYS A 96 -1.90 9.22 9.21
N LYS A 97 -2.74 9.35 8.19
CA LYS A 97 -2.54 8.71 6.89
C LYS A 97 -1.58 9.53 6.03
N VAL A 98 -0.43 8.94 5.68
CA VAL A 98 0.48 9.48 4.67
C VAL A 98 0.64 8.46 3.53
N PRO A 99 0.15 8.77 2.32
CA PRO A 99 0.28 7.87 1.18
C PRO A 99 1.74 7.63 0.79
N PHE A 100 2.07 6.38 0.45
CA PHE A 100 3.37 5.99 -0.11
C PHE A 100 3.54 6.36 -1.59
N ILE A 101 2.43 6.62 -2.28
CA ILE A 101 2.44 7.22 -3.62
C ILE A 101 1.49 8.42 -3.61
N ASP A 102 1.85 9.44 -4.37
CA ASP A 102 1.04 10.61 -4.64
C ASP A 102 0.22 10.38 -5.91
N SER A 103 -1.04 9.98 -5.75
CA SER A 103 -1.97 9.72 -6.85
C SER A 103 -2.22 10.95 -7.74
N LYS A 104 -1.94 12.15 -7.22
CA LYS A 104 -2.10 13.43 -7.93
C LYS A 104 -0.83 13.85 -8.68
N TYR A 105 0.28 13.16 -8.47
CA TYR A 105 1.55 13.42 -9.14
C TYR A 105 1.76 12.39 -10.24
N ASP A 106 1.65 12.84 -11.49
CA ASP A 106 1.74 11.99 -12.69
C ASP A 106 2.94 12.45 -13.55
N PRO A 107 4.14 11.88 -13.35
CA PRO A 107 5.30 12.19 -14.19
C PRO A 107 5.02 11.82 -15.65
N GLU A 108 5.51 12.62 -16.59
CA GLU A 108 5.37 12.34 -18.02
C GLU A 108 5.88 10.92 -18.36
N GLY A 109 5.11 10.17 -19.16
CA GLY A 109 5.44 8.79 -19.53
C GLY A 109 4.97 7.73 -18.53
N THR A 110 4.38 8.11 -17.40
CA THR A 110 3.76 7.19 -16.44
C THR A 110 2.47 6.59 -17.06
N PRO A 111 2.35 5.25 -17.19
CA PRO A 111 1.10 4.62 -17.58
C PRO A 111 0.00 4.93 -16.57
N LYS A 112 -1.24 5.05 -17.05
CA LYS A 112 -2.41 5.25 -16.19
C LYS A 112 -2.50 4.16 -15.13
N TYR A 113 -3.17 4.42 -14.01
CA TYR A 113 -3.23 3.47 -12.88
C TYR A 113 -3.83 2.11 -13.26
N ASP A 114 -4.82 2.09 -14.15
CA ASP A 114 -5.44 0.88 -14.72
C ASP A 114 -4.52 0.13 -15.70
N GLU A 115 -3.44 0.76 -16.16
CA GLU A 115 -2.38 0.13 -16.94
C GLU A 115 -1.26 -0.39 -16.02
N ILE A 116 -0.69 -1.54 -16.35
CA ILE A 116 0.38 -2.15 -15.56
C ILE A 116 1.73 -1.69 -16.11
N PHE A 117 2.52 -0.99 -15.30
CA PHE A 117 3.97 -0.92 -15.50
C PHE A 117 4.50 -2.34 -15.60
N LYS A 118 5.09 -2.69 -16.74
CA LYS A 118 5.73 -4.00 -16.88
C LYS A 118 6.89 -4.08 -15.88
N TYR A 119 7.20 -5.28 -15.39
CA TYR A 119 8.25 -5.45 -14.38
C TYR A 119 9.62 -4.91 -14.84
N ASN A 120 9.86 -4.87 -16.16
CA ASN A 120 11.09 -4.38 -16.77
C ASN A 120 10.92 -2.98 -17.39
N ASP A 121 9.90 -2.23 -16.98
CA ASP A 121 9.68 -0.89 -17.50
C ASP A 121 10.83 0.03 -17.05
N PRO A 122 11.59 0.63 -17.98
CA PRO A 122 12.74 1.45 -17.63
C PRO A 122 12.36 2.68 -16.81
N LEU A 123 11.10 3.12 -16.86
CA LEU A 123 10.62 4.28 -16.11
C LEU A 123 10.17 3.92 -14.68
N TRP A 124 10.11 2.63 -14.33
CA TRP A 124 9.62 2.19 -13.02
C TRP A 124 10.50 2.66 -11.86
N GLU A 125 11.82 2.56 -12.00
CA GLU A 125 12.76 3.01 -10.97
C GLU A 125 12.65 4.53 -10.74
N GLU A 126 12.62 5.29 -11.83
CA GLU A 126 12.47 6.75 -11.79
C GLU A 126 11.14 7.15 -11.13
N TYR A 127 10.05 6.48 -11.51
CA TYR A 127 8.75 6.65 -10.86
C TYR A 127 8.85 6.38 -9.35
N CYS A 128 9.45 5.28 -8.92
CA CYS A 128 9.63 4.94 -7.51
C CYS A 128 10.42 6.02 -6.75
N ILE A 129 11.52 6.52 -7.31
CA ILE A 129 12.36 7.57 -6.72
C ILE A 129 11.57 8.86 -6.54
N ILE A 130 10.78 9.24 -7.55
CA ILE A 130 9.94 10.44 -7.50
C ILE A 130 8.87 10.31 -6.41
N GLN A 131 8.20 9.15 -6.32
CA GLN A 131 7.19 8.90 -5.29
C GLN A 131 7.79 8.98 -3.88
N LYS A 132 8.99 8.41 -3.68
CA LYS A 132 9.74 8.56 -2.42
C LYS A 132 10.00 10.03 -2.07
N LYS A 133 10.48 10.83 -3.02
CA LYS A 133 10.73 12.26 -2.78
C LYS A 133 9.45 13.01 -2.38
N SER A 134 8.32 12.72 -3.04
CA SER A 134 7.03 13.32 -2.67
C SER A 134 6.59 12.91 -1.26
N HIS A 135 6.72 11.62 -0.93
CA HIS A 135 6.43 11.09 0.39
C HIS A 135 7.26 11.78 1.49
N ASP A 136 8.59 11.86 1.32
CA ASP A 136 9.49 12.47 2.30
C ASP A 136 9.15 13.95 2.55
N ILE A 137 8.74 14.69 1.51
CA ILE A 137 8.28 16.07 1.64
C ILE A 137 7.00 16.15 2.51
N LYS A 138 6.04 15.23 2.31
CA LYS A 138 4.80 15.20 3.10
C LYS A 138 5.08 14.88 4.57
N ILE A 139 5.93 13.89 4.84
CA ILE A 139 6.37 13.52 6.19
C ILE A 139 7.02 14.71 6.89
N LYS A 140 7.96 15.39 6.22
CA LYS A 140 8.66 16.55 6.78
C LYS A 140 7.68 17.68 7.15
N LYS A 141 6.75 18.01 6.24
CA LYS A 141 5.72 19.04 6.47
C LYS A 141 4.82 18.70 7.66
N LEU A 142 4.44 17.43 7.78
CA LEU A 142 3.62 16.95 8.90
C LEU A 142 4.34 17.16 10.23
N ILE A 143 5.58 16.69 10.34
CA ILE A 143 6.42 16.83 11.54
C ILE A 143 6.57 18.31 11.91
N GLU A 144 6.89 19.19 10.94
CA GLU A 144 7.01 20.63 11.17
C GLU A 144 5.70 21.27 11.66
N SER A 145 4.56 20.83 11.13
CA SER A 145 3.23 21.33 11.52
C SER A 145 2.87 20.95 12.96
N ASP A 146 3.15 19.72 13.40
CA ASP A 146 2.93 19.26 14.77
C ASP A 146 3.78 20.04 15.79
N PHE A 147 5.03 20.32 15.45
CA PHE A 147 5.87 21.17 16.31
C PHE A 147 5.35 22.61 16.44
N SER A 148 4.75 23.15 15.36
CA SER A 148 4.20 24.50 15.38
C SER A 148 2.93 24.62 16.22
N THR A 149 2.05 23.61 16.17
CA THR A 149 0.82 23.57 16.98
C THR A 149 1.11 23.35 18.47
N LEU A 150 2.16 22.57 18.80
CA LEU A 150 2.64 22.42 20.18
C LEU A 150 3.25 23.70 20.75
N LYS A 151 3.97 24.49 19.94
CA LYS A 151 4.51 25.80 20.37
C LYS A 151 3.41 26.82 20.64
N ASN A 152 2.34 26.83 19.85
CA ASN A 152 1.24 27.80 19.98
C ASN A 152 0.26 27.50 21.13
N LYS A 153 0.31 26.29 21.73
CA LYS A 153 -0.50 25.93 22.92
C LYS A 153 0.17 26.28 24.26
N ARG A 154 1.36 26.87 24.25
CA ARG A 154 2.07 27.35 25.45
C ARG A 154 1.97 28.88 25.57
N TYR A 155 0.76 29.42 25.70
CA TYR A 155 0.51 30.78 26.18
C TYR A 155 -0.82 30.84 26.90
#